data_AF-A0A0Q7FT89-F1
#
_entry.id   AF-A0A0Q7FT89-F1
#
_cell.length_a   1.000
_cell.length_b   1.000
_cell.length_c   1.000
_cell.angle_alpha   90.00
_cell.angle_beta   90.00
_cell.angle_gamma   90.00
#
_symmetry.space_group_name_H-M   'P 1'
#
loop_
_entity.id
_entity.type
_entity.pdbx_description
1 polymer ?
#
loop_
_entity_poly.entity_id
_entity_poly.type
_entity_poly.pdbx_seq_one_letter_code
_entity_poly.pdbx_strand_id
1 'polypeptide(L)'
;MDMGLRAVLTVLFWSAGIFGLFNFSAVAAEAQAIGLPNERLLAAATIALQLGGSLLVISNFAGFGWCGAIALALFTLLTIPFGHAFWTFAEPRRTAELHIALEHLTVVGGLLLCAYYLKSR
;
A
#
# COMPACT_ATOMS: atom_id res chain seq x y z
N MET A 1 3.30 -6.30 19.78
CA MET A 1 3.94 -6.41 18.46
C MET A 1 5.11 -5.46 18.53
N ASP A 2 6.32 -5.99 18.49
CA ASP A 2 7.54 -5.20 18.54
C ASP A 2 7.68 -4.33 17.28
N MET A 3 8.64 -3.41 17.30
CA MET A 3 8.89 -2.50 16.18
C MET A 3 9.41 -3.24 14.93
N GLY A 4 10.17 -4.33 15.10
CA GLY A 4 10.73 -5.11 14.00
C GLY A 4 9.63 -5.78 13.17
N LEU A 5 8.67 -6.45 13.83
CA LEU A 5 7.52 -7.05 13.15
C LEU A 5 6.71 -6.01 12.36
N ARG A 6 6.54 -4.80 12.91
CA ARG A 6 5.84 -3.71 12.22
C ARG A 6 6.61 -3.20 11.00
N ALA A 7 7.94 -3.14 11.09
CA ALA A 7 8.79 -2.76 9.97
C ALA A 7 8.78 -3.80 8.85
N VAL A 8 8.75 -5.10 9.19
CA VAL A 8 8.62 -6.19 8.22
C VAL A 8 7.23 -6.19 7.59
N LEU A 9 6.17 -6.06 8.38
CA LEU A 9 4.79 -6.01 7.88
C LEU A 9 4.59 -4.87 6.87
N THR A 10 5.29 -3.75 7.06
CA THR A 10 5.17 -2.56 6.21
C THR A 10 6.26 -2.44 5.14
N VAL A 11 7.11 -3.48 4.96
CA VAL A 11 8.28 -3.44 4.06
C VAL A 11 7.95 -3.06 2.63
N LEU A 12 6.85 -3.60 2.11
CA LEU A 12 6.38 -3.31 0.76
C LEU A 12 6.12 -1.81 0.56
N PHE A 13 5.57 -1.14 1.58
CA PHE A 13 5.17 0.27 1.47
C PHE A 13 6.37 1.21 1.61
N TRP A 14 7.21 1.06 2.63
CA TRP A 14 8.32 1.99 2.79
C TRP A 14 9.40 1.80 1.71
N SER A 15 9.60 0.58 1.21
CA SER A 15 10.50 0.35 0.06
C SER A 15 9.97 1.00 -1.21
N ALA A 16 8.68 0.83 -1.53
CA ALA A 16 8.03 1.49 -2.68
C ALA A 16 8.04 3.02 -2.55
N GLY A 17 7.77 3.54 -1.35
CA GLY A 17 7.80 4.97 -1.08
C GLY A 17 9.20 5.57 -1.26
N ILE A 18 10.25 4.89 -0.77
CA ILE A 18 11.64 5.32 -0.98
C ILE A 18 11.99 5.29 -2.47
N PHE A 19 11.61 4.22 -3.18
CA PHE A 19 11.80 4.14 -4.63
C PHE A 19 11.14 5.33 -5.33
N GLY A 20 9.91 5.68 -4.95
CA GLY A 20 9.17 6.79 -5.52
C GLY A 20 9.78 8.17 -5.25
N LEU A 21 10.46 8.37 -4.11
CA LEU A 21 11.21 9.62 -3.85
C LEU A 21 12.32 9.87 -4.87
N PHE A 22 13.01 8.81 -5.29
CA PHE A 22 14.09 8.90 -6.27
C PHE A 22 13.63 8.71 -7.71
N ASN A 23 12.43 8.15 -7.92
CA ASN A 23 11.88 7.80 -9.24
C ASN A 23 10.47 8.35 -9.42
N PHE A 24 10.23 9.60 -9.01
CA PHE A 24 8.90 10.22 -9.01
C PHE A 24 8.22 10.18 -10.40
N SER A 25 8.99 10.42 -11.46
CA SER A 25 8.49 10.35 -12.84
C SER A 25 7.95 8.97 -13.22
N ALA A 26 8.54 7.90 -12.68
CA ALA A 26 8.06 6.54 -12.92
C ALA A 26 6.70 6.31 -12.23
N VAL A 27 6.55 6.75 -10.98
CA VAL A 27 5.29 6.64 -10.23
C VAL A 27 4.18 7.47 -10.90
N ALA A 28 4.51 8.67 -11.40
CA ALA A 28 3.56 9.48 -12.16
C ALA A 28 3.15 8.82 -13.49
N ALA A 29 4.09 8.15 -14.18
CA ALA A 29 3.79 7.41 -15.41
C ALA A 29 2.85 6.22 -15.15
N GLU A 30 3.00 5.52 -14.01
CA GLU A 30 2.06 4.46 -13.61
C GLU A 30 0.65 5.01 -13.38
N ALA A 31 0.52 6.11 -12.64
CA ALA A 31 -0.78 6.76 -12.42
C ALA A 31 -1.43 7.20 -13.75
N GLN A 32 -0.62 7.69 -14.70
CA GLN A 32 -1.09 8.03 -16.04
C GLN A 32 -1.55 6.79 -16.83
N ALA A 33 -0.81 5.68 -16.76
CA ALA A 33 -1.15 4.43 -17.45
C ALA A 33 -2.47 3.82 -16.94
N ILE A 34 -2.81 4.04 -15.67
CA ILE A 34 -4.08 3.65 -15.06
C ILE A 34 -5.22 4.61 -15.47
N GLY A 35 -4.90 5.77 -16.06
CA GLY A 35 -5.88 6.76 -16.51
C GLY A 35 -6.41 7.64 -15.39
N LEU A 36 -5.67 7.78 -14.27
CA LEU A 36 -6.09 8.61 -13.15
C LEU A 36 -5.80 10.11 -13.43
N PRO A 37 -6.70 11.02 -13.02
CA PRO A 37 -6.48 12.46 -13.21
C PRO A 37 -5.39 13.00 -12.28
N ASN A 38 -4.63 14.00 -12.74
CA ASN A 38 -3.58 14.66 -11.96
C ASN A 38 -2.50 13.69 -11.44
N GLU A 39 -1.83 12.99 -12.37
CA GLU A 39 -0.87 11.93 -12.11
C GLU A 39 0.26 12.31 -11.14
N ARG A 40 0.72 13.57 -11.17
CA ARG A 40 1.75 14.07 -10.25
C ARG A 40 1.21 14.18 -8.82
N LEU A 41 -0.02 14.65 -8.65
CA LEU A 41 -0.63 14.78 -7.32
C LEU A 41 -0.85 13.41 -6.71
N LEU A 42 -1.33 12.45 -7.52
CA LEU A 42 -1.54 11.07 -7.07
C LEU A 42 -0.23 10.36 -6.76
N ALA A 43 0.82 10.53 -7.58
CA ALA A 43 2.14 10.00 -7.27
C ALA A 43 2.68 10.54 -5.94
N ALA A 44 2.57 11.86 -5.72
CA ALA A 44 2.96 12.48 -4.45
C ALA A 44 2.14 11.96 -3.27
N ALA A 45 0.82 11.83 -3.43
CA ALA A 45 -0.07 11.30 -2.41
C ALA A 45 0.24 9.83 -2.07
N THR A 46 0.48 8.99 -3.08
CA THR A 46 0.87 7.58 -2.89
C THR A 46 2.18 7.48 -2.12
N ILE A 47 3.22 8.22 -2.52
CA ILE A 47 4.53 8.21 -1.83
C ILE A 47 4.37 8.69 -0.38
N ALA A 48 3.67 9.80 -0.17
CA ALA A 48 3.43 10.35 1.16
C ALA A 48 2.65 9.37 2.05
N LEU A 49 1.64 8.70 1.50
CA LEU A 49 0.83 7.71 2.22
C LEU A 49 1.65 6.46 2.57
N GLN A 50 2.46 5.96 1.63
CA GLN A 50 3.31 4.79 1.84
C GLN A 50 4.35 5.04 2.92
N LEU A 51 5.06 6.17 2.85
CA LEU A 51 6.10 6.52 3.83
C LEU A 51 5.49 6.94 5.18
N GLY A 52 4.52 7.84 5.15
CA GLY A 52 3.86 8.36 6.35
C GLY A 52 3.08 7.27 7.09
N GLY A 53 2.32 6.44 6.37
CA GLY A 53 1.61 5.30 6.92
C GLY A 53 2.56 4.29 7.56
N SER A 54 3.66 3.93 6.88
CA SER A 54 4.66 3.00 7.42
C SER A 54 5.33 3.55 8.67
N LEU A 55 5.77 4.82 8.63
CA LEU A 55 6.39 5.47 9.77
C LEU A 55 5.45 5.52 10.99
N LEU A 56 4.17 5.81 10.75
CA LEU A 56 3.16 5.86 11.81
C LEU A 56 2.93 4.48 12.43
N VAL A 57 2.86 3.41 11.62
CA VAL A 57 2.74 2.03 12.10
C VAL A 57 3.97 1.61 12.91
N ILE A 58 5.17 1.81 12.36
CA ILE A 58 6.45 1.40 12.96
C ILE A 58 6.69 2.14 14.29
N SER A 59 6.52 3.46 14.31
CA SER A 59 6.71 4.25 15.52
C SER A 59 5.57 4.03 16.53
N ASN A 60 4.35 3.80 16.06
CA ASN A 60 3.12 3.93 16.84
C ASN A 60 3.11 5.24 17.65
N PHE A 61 3.56 6.32 17.03
CA PHE A 61 3.71 7.62 17.69
C PHE A 61 2.37 8.06 18.29
N ALA A 62 2.39 8.40 19.58
CA ALA A 62 1.23 8.79 20.38
C ALA A 62 0.02 7.81 20.30
N GLY A 63 0.26 6.53 19.99
CA GLY A 63 -0.79 5.51 19.89
C GLY A 63 -1.59 5.57 18.58
N PHE A 64 -1.14 6.32 17.57
CA PHE A 64 -1.84 6.46 16.28
C PHE A 64 -1.42 5.45 15.21
N GLY A 65 -0.62 4.44 15.54
CA GLY A 65 -0.15 3.44 14.57
C GLY A 65 -1.27 2.66 13.89
N TRP A 66 -2.42 2.48 14.56
CA TRP A 66 -3.59 1.86 13.96
C TRP A 66 -4.16 2.67 12.79
N CYS A 67 -4.10 4.00 12.82
CA CYS A 67 -4.53 4.85 11.72
C CYS A 67 -3.68 4.60 10.47
N GLY A 68 -2.35 4.50 10.65
CA GLY A 68 -1.42 4.21 9.55
C GLY A 68 -1.71 2.84 8.93
N ALA A 69 -1.98 1.84 9.75
CA ALA A 69 -2.31 0.49 9.28
C ALA A 69 -3.61 0.46 8.47
N ILE A 70 -4.67 1.15 8.93
CA ILE A 70 -5.93 1.28 8.17
C ILE A 70 -5.71 2.03 6.86
N ALA A 71 -4.96 3.12 6.88
CA ALA A 71 -4.72 3.92 5.68
C ALA A 71 -3.95 3.11 4.61
N LEU A 72 -2.93 2.34 5.01
CA LEU A 72 -2.22 1.42 4.13
C LEU A 72 -3.09 0.26 3.64
N ALA A 73 -4.00 -0.25 4.49
CA ALA A 73 -4.93 -1.31 4.11
C ALA A 73 -5.91 -0.84 3.03
N LEU A 74 -6.50 0.36 3.21
CA LEU A 74 -7.39 0.96 2.22
C LEU A 74 -6.66 1.24 0.90
N PHE A 75 -5.44 1.78 0.97
CA PHE A 75 -4.61 1.97 -0.21
C PHE A 75 -4.38 0.66 -0.96
N THR A 76 -3.95 -0.39 -0.24
CA THR A 76 -3.69 -1.71 -0.83
C THR A 76 -4.95 -2.29 -1.49
N LEU A 77 -6.11 -2.15 -0.84
CA LEU A 77 -7.37 -2.61 -1.40
C LEU A 77 -7.74 -1.86 -2.69
N LEU A 78 -7.50 -0.55 -2.75
CA LEU A 78 -7.75 0.26 -3.93
C LEU A 78 -6.84 -0.12 -5.12
N THR A 79 -5.63 -0.63 -4.87
CA THR A 79 -4.77 -1.08 -5.98
C THR A 79 -5.36 -2.24 -6.78
N ILE A 80 -6.29 -3.02 -6.23
CA ILE A 80 -6.90 -4.16 -6.93
C ILE A 80 -7.73 -3.69 -8.13
N PRO A 81 -8.81 -2.90 -7.98
CA PRO A 81 -9.60 -2.46 -9.13
C PRO A 81 -8.85 -1.54 -10.09
N PHE A 82 -7.81 -0.83 -9.64
CA PHE A 82 -7.07 0.11 -10.48
C PHE A 82 -5.86 -0.50 -11.20
N GLY A 83 -5.11 -1.38 -10.53
CA GLY A 83 -3.88 -1.97 -11.06
C GLY A 83 -4.02 -3.45 -11.44
N HIS A 84 -4.86 -4.20 -10.72
CA HIS A 84 -4.93 -5.66 -10.81
C HIS A 84 -6.37 -6.15 -11.02
N ALA A 85 -7.12 -5.46 -11.88
CA ALA A 85 -8.48 -5.81 -12.25
C ALA A 85 -8.49 -7.09 -13.10
N PHE A 86 -8.16 -8.22 -12.49
CA PHE A 86 -7.91 -9.51 -13.15
C PHE A 86 -9.05 -9.93 -14.08
N TRP A 87 -10.29 -9.56 -13.74
CA TRP A 87 -11.49 -9.81 -14.54
C TRP A 87 -11.51 -9.12 -15.92
N THR A 88 -10.63 -8.14 -16.15
CA THR A 88 -10.51 -7.42 -17.44
C THR A 88 -9.49 -8.05 -18.39
N PHE A 89 -8.62 -8.94 -17.90
CA PHE A 89 -7.55 -9.53 -18.70
C PHE A 89 -7.95 -10.90 -19.29
N ALA A 90 -7.26 -11.31 -20.35
CA ALA A 90 -7.32 -12.66 -20.91
C ALA A 90 -6.19 -13.55 -20.36
N GLU A 91 -6.29 -14.86 -20.53
CA GLU A 91 -5.23 -15.79 -20.14
C GLU A 91 -3.98 -15.63 -21.02
N PRO A 92 -2.76 -15.79 -20.48
CA PRO A 92 -2.44 -16.24 -19.10
C PRO A 92 -2.38 -15.11 -18.06
N ARG A 93 -2.55 -13.85 -18.48
CA ARG A 93 -2.37 -12.68 -17.61
C ARG A 93 -3.42 -12.61 -16.51
N ARG A 94 -4.67 -12.97 -16.81
CA ARG A 94 -5.76 -13.03 -15.82
C ARG A 94 -5.37 -13.81 -14.57
N THR A 95 -4.81 -15.01 -14.72
CA THR A 95 -4.39 -15.84 -13.58
C THR A 95 -3.28 -15.18 -12.77
N ALA A 96 -2.29 -14.57 -13.45
CA ALA A 96 -1.21 -13.85 -12.77
C ALA A 96 -1.72 -12.66 -11.94
N GLU A 97 -2.61 -11.85 -12.51
CA GLU A 97 -3.21 -10.69 -11.83
C GLU A 97 -4.13 -11.11 -10.67
N LEU A 98 -4.81 -12.25 -10.79
CA LEU A 98 -5.60 -12.83 -9.69
C LEU A 98 -4.71 -13.19 -8.49
N HIS A 99 -3.54 -13.80 -8.72
CA HIS A 99 -2.60 -14.09 -7.64
C HIS A 99 -2.13 -12.83 -6.93
N ILE A 100 -1.79 -11.77 -7.68
CA ILE A 100 -1.41 -10.47 -7.10
C ILE A 100 -2.56 -9.88 -6.27
N ALA A 101 -3.80 -9.94 -6.77
CA ALA A 101 -4.96 -9.46 -6.03
C ALA A 101 -5.16 -10.22 -4.70
N LEU A 102 -4.94 -11.54 -4.68
CA LEU A 102 -5.01 -12.36 -3.47
C LEU A 102 -3.86 -12.07 -2.49
N GLU A 103 -2.64 -11.83 -2.98
CA GLU A 103 -1.52 -11.36 -2.16
C GLU A 103 -1.84 -10.01 -1.50
N HIS A 104 -2.40 -9.05 -2.25
CA HIS A 104 -2.86 -7.77 -1.71
C HIS A 104 -3.94 -7.94 -0.64
N LEU A 105 -4.92 -8.83 -0.86
CA LEU A 105 -5.94 -9.11 0.15
C LEU A 105 -5.35 -9.73 1.43
N THR A 106 -4.32 -10.56 1.29
CA THR A 106 -3.58 -11.14 2.41
C THR A 106 -2.83 -10.06 3.20
N VAL A 107 -2.18 -9.12 2.51
CA VAL A 107 -1.52 -7.96 3.14
C VAL A 107 -2.53 -7.08 3.87
N VAL A 108 -3.70 -6.84 3.29
CA VAL A 108 -4.82 -6.12 3.94
C VAL A 108 -5.20 -6.80 5.25
N GLY A 109 -5.36 -8.13 5.26
CA GLY A 109 -5.64 -8.89 6.48
C GLY A 109 -4.58 -8.69 7.57
N GLY A 110 -3.29 -8.75 7.21
CA GLY A 110 -2.18 -8.49 8.12
C GLY A 110 -2.19 -7.07 8.70
N LEU A 111 -2.50 -6.07 7.88
CA LEU A 111 -2.61 -4.67 8.31
C LEU A 111 -3.82 -4.45 9.24
N LEU A 112 -4.97 -5.07 8.98
CA LEU A 112 -6.14 -4.98 9.85
C LEU A 112 -5.90 -5.64 11.21
N LEU A 113 -5.21 -6.78 11.24
CA LEU A 113 -4.78 -7.40 12.51
C LEU A 113 -3.80 -6.50 13.28
N CYS A 114 -2.85 -5.87 12.59
CA CYS A 114 -1.96 -4.88 13.17
C CYS A 114 -2.73 -3.67 13.73
N ALA A 115 -3.70 -3.14 12.97
CA ALA A 115 -4.53 -2.02 13.40
C ALA A 115 -5.33 -2.36 14.67
N TYR A 116 -5.97 -3.54 14.69
CA TYR A 116 -6.68 -4.05 15.85
C TYR A 116 -5.75 -4.14 17.07
N TYR A 117 -4.59 -4.77 16.91
CA TYR A 117 -3.61 -4.92 17.99
C TYR A 117 -3.12 -3.57 18.55
N LEU A 118 -2.80 -2.62 17.67
CA LEU A 118 -2.30 -1.29 18.08
C LEU A 118 -3.38 -0.41 18.70
N LYS A 119 -4.65 -0.61 18.35
CA LYS A 119 -5.78 0.12 18.94
C LYS A 119 -6.14 -0.37 20.35
N SER A 120 -5.93 -1.66 20.61
CA SER A 120 -6.25 -2.31 21.90
C SER A 120 -5.16 -2.20 22.97
N ARG A 121 -4.14 -1.36 22.74
CA ARG A 121 -3.01 -1.11 23.66
C ARG A 121 -3.06 0.33 24.15
#